data_AF-A0A5D4MC67-F1
#
_entry.id   AF-A0A5D4MC67-F1
#
_cell.length_a   1.000
_cell.length_b   1.000
_cell.length_c   1.000
_cell.angle_alpha   90.00
_cell.angle_beta   90.00
_cell.angle_gamma   90.00
#
_symmetry.space_group_name_H-M   'P 1'
#
loop_
_entity.id
_entity.type
_entity.pdbx_description
1 polymer ?
#
loop_
_entity_poly.entity_id
_entity_poly.type
_entity_poly.pdbx_seq_one_letter_code
_entity_poly.pdbx_strand_id
1 'polypeptide(L)'
;MPPILKYNIHLFAVFSLITYFTIGSHFYLPEFLRPLLFIVMIFASIFLVMMGETFKKGLPEKGVNLSRLSWTIIYVLVVLLGSYVFGVLPGYTLQAFLPLASIYLLLLILKISRNKLRTNQPA
;
A
#
# COMPACT_ATOMS: atom_id res chain seq x y z
N MET A 1 -3.33 -12.99 -19.44
CA MET A 1 -3.56 -11.77 -18.66
C MET A 1 -2.30 -10.90 -18.70
N PRO A 2 -2.39 -9.59 -19.03
CA PRO A 2 -1.23 -8.69 -19.13
C PRO A 2 -0.41 -8.65 -17.82
N PRO A 3 0.93 -8.54 -17.86
CA PRO A 3 1.78 -8.52 -16.66
C PRO A 3 1.42 -7.39 -15.68
N ILE A 4 1.05 -6.22 -16.21
CA ILE A 4 0.62 -5.07 -15.40
C ILE A 4 -0.68 -5.33 -14.64
N LEU A 5 -1.59 -6.15 -15.20
CA LEU A 5 -2.85 -6.49 -14.56
C LEU A 5 -2.63 -7.48 -13.42
N LYS A 6 -1.74 -8.47 -13.60
CA LYS A 6 -1.31 -9.38 -12.52
C LYS A 6 -0.67 -8.60 -11.37
N TYR A 7 0.18 -7.62 -11.69
CA TYR A 7 0.80 -6.75 -10.69
C TYR A 7 -0.23 -5.88 -9.93
N ASN A 8 -1.24 -5.32 -10.61
CA ASN A 8 -2.28 -4.54 -9.94
C ASN A 8 -3.23 -5.41 -9.10
N ILE A 9 -3.57 -6.62 -9.54
CA ILE A 9 -4.34 -7.59 -8.72
C ILE A 9 -3.56 -7.94 -7.45
N HIS A 10 -2.25 -8.12 -7.57
CA HIS A 10 -1.39 -8.36 -6.44
C HIS A 10 -1.38 -7.16 -5.46
N LEU A 11 -1.23 -5.92 -5.97
CA LEU A 11 -1.33 -4.72 -5.14
C LEU A 11 -2.69 -4.57 -4.49
N PHE A 12 -3.77 -4.92 -5.20
CA PHE A 12 -5.12 -4.96 -4.62
C PHE A 12 -5.21 -5.96 -3.47
N ALA A 13 -4.66 -7.17 -3.61
CA ALA A 13 -4.66 -8.15 -2.53
C ALA A 13 -3.89 -7.66 -1.30
N VAL A 14 -2.71 -7.06 -1.49
CA VAL A 14 -1.93 -6.43 -0.40
C VAL A 14 -2.72 -5.31 0.25
N PHE A 15 -3.32 -4.44 -0.56
CA PHE A 15 -4.15 -3.34 -0.10
C PHE A 15 -5.33 -3.84 0.73
N SER A 16 -6.12 -4.77 0.22
CA SER A 16 -7.28 -5.34 0.92
C SER A 16 -6.89 -5.99 2.23
N LEU A 17 -5.77 -6.72 2.24
CA LEU A 17 -5.24 -7.36 3.44
C LEU A 17 -4.92 -6.30 4.51
N ILE A 18 -4.07 -5.33 4.18
CA ILE A 18 -3.68 -4.27 5.12
C ILE A 18 -4.90 -3.44 5.56
N THR A 19 -5.82 -3.08 4.66
CA THR A 19 -7.05 -2.37 5.01
C THR A 19 -7.93 -3.17 5.98
N TYR A 20 -8.08 -4.48 5.75
CA TYR A 20 -8.81 -5.34 6.68
C TYR A 20 -8.15 -5.40 8.05
N PHE A 21 -6.83 -5.44 8.12
CA PHE A 21 -6.13 -5.38 9.41
C PHE A 21 -6.40 -4.09 10.16
N THR A 22 -6.18 -2.96 9.47
CA THR A 22 -6.18 -1.63 10.06
C THR A 22 -7.58 -1.18 10.46
N ILE A 23 -8.62 -1.61 9.72
CA ILE A 23 -10.00 -1.15 9.92
C ILE A 23 -10.94 -2.32 10.15
N GLY A 24 -10.95 -3.31 9.26
CA GLY A 24 -11.93 -4.42 9.28
C GLY A 24 -11.89 -5.29 10.54
N SER A 25 -10.71 -5.50 11.12
CA SER A 25 -10.51 -6.32 12.32
C SER A 25 -11.22 -5.76 13.57
N HIS A 26 -11.52 -4.47 13.59
CA HIS A 26 -12.23 -3.81 14.68
C HIS A 26 -13.74 -4.05 14.65
N PHE A 27 -14.32 -4.35 13.48
CA PHE A 27 -15.77 -4.49 13.33
C PHE A 27 -16.29 -5.92 13.48
N TYR A 28 -15.50 -6.93 13.15
CA TYR A 28 -16.01 -8.30 12.98
C TYR A 28 -15.25 -9.37 13.78
N LEU A 29 -14.12 -9.04 14.41
CA LEU A 29 -13.28 -10.05 15.09
C LEU A 29 -13.36 -9.94 16.62
N PRO A 30 -13.64 -11.06 17.32
CA PRO A 30 -13.46 -11.15 18.77
C PRO A 30 -12.02 -10.82 19.17
N GLU A 31 -11.84 -10.13 20.29
CA GLU A 31 -10.53 -9.58 20.68
C GLU A 31 -9.44 -10.64 20.81
N PHE A 32 -9.77 -11.83 21.31
CA PHE A 32 -8.83 -12.94 21.49
C PHE A 32 -8.31 -13.54 20.17
N LEU A 33 -9.02 -13.35 19.05
CA LEU A 33 -8.61 -13.82 17.72
C LEU A 33 -7.72 -12.81 16.99
N ARG A 34 -7.66 -11.55 17.44
CA ARG A 34 -6.88 -10.49 16.77
C ARG A 34 -5.37 -10.80 16.72
N PRO A 35 -4.73 -11.32 17.78
CA PRO A 35 -3.31 -11.69 17.72
C PRO A 35 -3.04 -12.80 16.71
N LEU A 36 -3.93 -13.80 16.63
CA LEU A 36 -3.80 -14.89 15.66
C LEU A 36 -3.94 -14.35 14.22
N LEU A 37 -4.94 -13.51 13.98
CA LEU A 37 -5.14 -12.84 12.69
C LEU A 37 -3.90 -12.02 12.30
N PHE A 38 -3.33 -11.25 13.24
CA PHE A 38 -2.13 -10.46 13.02
C PHE A 38 -0.95 -11.32 12.54
N ILE A 39 -0.71 -12.46 13.18
CA ILE A 39 0.37 -13.38 12.78
C ILE A 39 0.13 -13.91 11.37
N VAL A 40 -1.08 -14.43 11.08
CA VAL A 40 -1.43 -14.95 9.74
C VAL A 40 -1.25 -13.88 8.68
N MET A 41 -1.62 -12.64 9.02
CA MET A 41 -1.49 -11.49 8.14
C MET A 41 -0.06 -11.06 7.84
N ILE A 42 0.86 -11.18 8.80
CA ILE A 42 2.29 -10.95 8.56
C ILE A 42 2.80 -11.97 7.55
N PHE A 43 2.52 -13.26 7.75
CA PHE A 43 2.95 -14.30 6.81
C PHE A 43 2.34 -14.13 5.42
N ALA A 44 1.05 -13.79 5.34
CA ALA A 44 0.39 -13.49 4.08
C ALA A 44 1.02 -12.27 3.38
N SER A 45 1.37 -11.23 4.12
CA SER A 45 2.05 -10.04 3.59
C SER A 45 3.42 -10.37 3.02
N ILE A 46 4.22 -11.20 3.70
CA ILE A 46 5.53 -11.65 3.22
C ILE A 46 5.39 -12.41 1.90
N PHE A 47 4.49 -13.39 1.85
CA PHE A 47 4.21 -14.17 0.64
C PHE A 47 3.76 -13.29 -0.52
N LEU A 48 2.86 -12.36 -0.23
CA LEU A 48 2.38 -11.39 -1.18
C LEU A 48 3.56 -10.55 -1.72
N VAL A 49 4.36 -9.92 -0.86
CA VAL A 49 5.49 -9.09 -1.31
C VAL A 49 6.47 -9.87 -2.19
N MET A 50 6.78 -11.12 -1.83
CA MET A 50 7.63 -12.00 -2.65
C MET A 50 7.04 -12.25 -4.05
N MET A 51 5.72 -12.52 -4.14
CA MET A 51 5.03 -12.62 -5.43
C MET A 51 4.97 -11.29 -6.19
N GLY A 52 4.82 -10.16 -5.50
CA GLY A 52 4.79 -8.85 -6.13
C GLY A 52 6.09 -8.53 -6.86
N GLU A 53 7.23 -8.92 -6.31
CA GLU A 53 8.53 -8.74 -6.94
C GLU A 53 8.74 -9.65 -8.16
N THR A 54 8.10 -10.83 -8.22
CA THR A 54 8.14 -11.66 -9.45
C THR A 54 7.31 -11.04 -10.58
N PHE A 55 6.14 -10.47 -10.29
CA PHE A 55 5.30 -9.80 -11.29
C PHE A 55 5.84 -8.44 -11.74
N LYS A 56 6.69 -7.82 -10.92
CA LYS A 56 7.40 -6.58 -11.28
C LYS A 56 8.50 -6.81 -12.33
N LYS A 57 9.08 -8.03 -12.42
CA LYS A 57 10.12 -8.34 -13.41
C LYS A 57 9.58 -8.17 -14.82
N GLY A 58 10.23 -7.31 -15.61
CA GLY A 58 9.85 -7.02 -17.00
C GLY A 58 8.85 -5.88 -17.18
N LEU A 59 8.40 -5.23 -16.10
CA LEU A 59 7.57 -4.03 -16.19
C LEU A 59 8.44 -2.75 -16.21
N PRO A 60 8.06 -1.73 -16.99
CA PRO A 60 8.75 -0.44 -16.97
C PRO A 60 8.65 0.18 -15.57
N GLU A 61 9.77 0.66 -15.04
CA GLU A 61 9.86 1.20 -13.67
C GLU A 61 8.84 2.32 -13.41
N LYS A 62 8.57 3.14 -14.44
CA LYS A 62 7.56 4.21 -14.39
C LYS A 62 6.15 3.67 -14.10
N GLY A 63 5.74 2.58 -14.75
CA GLY A 63 4.42 1.98 -14.55
C GLY A 63 4.29 1.36 -13.15
N VAL A 64 5.35 0.71 -12.69
CA VAL A 64 5.42 0.12 -11.34
C VAL A 64 5.29 1.20 -10.26
N ASN A 65 6.06 2.28 -10.39
CA ASN A 65 6.03 3.39 -9.43
C ASN A 65 4.67 4.12 -9.46
N LEU A 66 4.08 4.34 -10.63
CA LEU A 66 2.76 4.98 -10.73
C LEU A 66 1.68 4.12 -10.07
N SER A 67 1.66 2.81 -10.32
CA SER A 67 0.72 1.90 -9.64
C SER A 67 0.92 1.90 -8.12
N ARG A 68 2.17 1.85 -7.64
CA ARG A 68 2.46 1.95 -6.18
C ARG A 68 1.95 3.27 -5.60
N LEU A 69 2.17 4.38 -6.32
CA LEU A 69 1.69 5.70 -5.90
C LEU A 69 0.16 5.71 -5.75
N SER A 70 -0.57 5.27 -6.80
CA SER A 70 -2.04 5.27 -6.80
C SER A 70 -2.60 4.43 -5.65
N TRP A 71 -2.10 3.21 -5.44
CA TRP A 71 -2.55 2.37 -4.34
C TRP A 71 -2.20 2.92 -2.97
N THR A 72 -1.03 3.57 -2.82
CA THR A 72 -0.64 4.22 -1.56
C THR A 72 -1.57 5.40 -1.25
N ILE A 73 -1.90 6.24 -2.24
CA ILE A 73 -2.84 7.35 -2.06
C ILE A 73 -4.21 6.82 -1.63
N ILE A 74 -4.72 5.79 -2.31
CA ILE A 74 -6.00 5.16 -1.94
C ILE A 74 -5.94 4.64 -0.51
N TYR A 75 -4.85 3.98 -0.10
CA TYR A 75 -4.68 3.49 1.27
C TYR A 75 -4.70 4.60 2.31
N VAL A 76 -3.96 5.68 2.07
CA VAL A 76 -3.96 6.85 2.96
C VAL A 76 -5.38 7.41 3.10
N LEU A 77 -6.10 7.59 1.99
CA LEU A 77 -7.49 8.07 2.02
C LEU A 77 -8.41 7.14 2.82
N VAL A 78 -8.28 5.83 2.66
CA VAL A 78 -9.06 4.84 3.41
C VAL A 78 -8.74 4.87 4.90
N VAL A 79 -7.48 5.00 5.28
CA VAL A 79 -7.06 5.13 6.69
C VAL A 79 -7.60 6.42 7.31
N LEU A 80 -7.50 7.54 6.59
CA LEU A 80 -8.07 8.82 7.02
C LEU A 80 -9.59 8.69 7.20
N LEU A 81 -10.30 8.10 6.23
CA LEU A 81 -11.74 7.88 6.33
C LEU A 81 -12.10 6.96 7.51
N GLY A 82 -11.38 5.85 7.68
CA GLY A 82 -11.53 4.89 8.78
C GLY A 82 -11.37 5.54 10.16
N SER A 83 -10.43 6.47 10.29
CA SER A 83 -10.18 7.17 11.55
C SER A 83 -11.14 8.35 11.77
N TYR A 84 -11.32 9.23 10.79
CA TYR A 84 -12.14 10.44 10.94
C TYR A 84 -13.65 10.16 10.94
N VAL A 85 -14.13 9.24 10.09
CA VAL A 85 -15.57 8.98 9.94
C VAL A 85 -16.04 7.92 10.92
N PHE A 86 -15.26 6.87 11.10
CA PHE A 86 -15.66 5.70 11.90
C PHE A 86 -15.01 5.65 13.29
N GLY A 87 -14.05 6.54 13.60
CA GLY A 87 -13.38 6.57 14.90
C GLY A 87 -12.58 5.30 15.21
N VAL A 88 -12.23 4.50 14.21
CA VAL A 88 -11.68 3.14 14.40
C VAL A 88 -10.24 3.19 14.90
N LEU A 89 -9.48 4.18 14.44
CA LEU A 89 -8.09 4.38 14.82
C LEU A 89 -7.97 5.53 15.82
N PRO A 90 -7.21 5.35 16.91
CA PRO A 90 -6.90 6.43 17.84
C PRO A 90 -6.20 7.59 17.15
N GLY A 91 -6.52 8.82 17.56
CA GLY A 91 -5.97 10.04 16.94
C GLY A 91 -4.43 10.11 16.94
N TYR A 92 -3.78 9.55 17.97
CA TYR A 92 -2.31 9.49 18.04
C TYR A 92 -1.70 8.58 16.96
N THR A 93 -2.37 7.47 16.60
CA THR A 93 -1.94 6.58 15.52
C THR A 93 -2.00 7.29 14.17
N LEU A 94 -3.05 8.09 13.96
CA LEU A 94 -3.21 8.90 12.75
C LEU A 94 -2.15 10.01 12.64
N GLN A 95 -1.85 10.69 13.75
CA GLN A 95 -0.81 11.72 13.82
C GLN A 95 0.59 11.17 13.51
N ALA A 96 0.88 9.92 13.89
CA ALA A 96 2.14 9.25 13.53
C ALA A 96 2.15 8.76 12.06
N PHE A 97 1.01 8.28 11.56
CA PHE A 97 0.91 7.70 10.21
C PHE A 97 0.99 8.75 9.09
N LEU A 98 0.32 9.89 9.25
CA LEU A 98 0.28 10.98 8.27
C LEU A 98 1.67 11.47 7.82
N PRO A 99 2.61 11.83 8.71
CA PRO A 99 3.93 12.31 8.30
C PRO A 99 4.74 11.22 7.61
N LEU A 100 4.67 9.96 8.08
CA LEU A 100 5.32 8.83 7.42
C LEU A 100 4.80 8.60 6.01
N ALA A 101 3.48 8.59 5.83
CA ALA A 101 2.83 8.47 4.53
C ALA A 101 3.21 9.63 3.60
N SER A 102 3.27 10.85 4.13
CA SER A 102 3.64 12.06 3.38
C SER A 102 5.09 12.01 2.89
N ILE A 103 6.03 11.62 3.75
CA ILE A 103 7.44 11.41 3.39
C ILE A 103 7.55 10.34 2.29
N TYR A 104 6.87 9.21 2.45
CA TYR A 104 6.90 8.14 1.48
C TYR A 104 6.35 8.57 0.11
N LEU A 105 5.21 9.25 0.09
CA LEU A 105 4.61 9.80 -1.13
C LEU A 105 5.57 10.80 -1.81
N LEU A 106 6.19 11.69 -1.04
CA LEU A 106 7.12 12.69 -1.56
C LEU A 106 8.35 12.03 -2.21
N LEU A 107 8.93 11.01 -1.57
CA LEU A 107 10.03 10.23 -2.14
C LEU A 107 9.62 9.55 -3.46
N LEU A 108 8.40 9.01 -3.52
CA LEU A 108 7.89 8.32 -4.70
C LEU A 108 7.62 9.28 -5.86
N ILE A 109 7.07 10.46 -5.57
CA ILE A 109 6.87 11.55 -6.54
C ILE A 109 8.22 12.02 -7.07
N LEU A 110 9.21 12.28 -6.21
CA LEU A 110 10.55 12.68 -6.62
C LEU A 110 11.19 11.62 -7.52
N LYS A 111 11.02 10.33 -7.22
CA LYS A 111 11.53 9.23 -8.04
C LYS A 111 10.90 9.21 -9.43
N ILE A 112 9.59 9.41 -9.52
CA ILE A 112 8.86 9.49 -10.80
C ILE A 112 9.31 10.71 -11.61
N SER A 113 9.43 11.87 -10.97
CA SER A 113 9.85 13.13 -11.61
C SER A 113 11.28 13.08 -12.14
N ARG A 114 12.22 12.50 -11.37
CA ARG A 114 13.61 12.31 -11.80
C ARG A 114 13.73 11.38 -13.01
N ASN A 115 12.95 10.29 -13.05
CA ASN A 115 12.93 9.41 -14.23
C ASN A 115 12.41 10.13 -15.48
N LYS A 116 11.46 11.06 -15.35
CA LYS A 116 10.96 11.88 -16.47
C LYS A 116 12.03 12.84 -17.01
N LEU A 117 12.86 13.41 -16.13
CA LEU A 117 13.98 14.28 -16.52
C LEU A 117 15.09 13.50 -17.25
N ARG A 118 15.42 12.29 -16.77
CA ARG A 118 16.48 11.46 -17.34
C ARG A 118 16.13 10.87 -18.71
N THR A 119 14.85 10.62 -18.99
CA THR A 119 14.37 10.17 -20.32
C THR A 119 14.26 11.29 -21.35
N ASN A 120 14.35 12.56 -20.94
CA ASN A 120 14.23 13.73 -21.81
C ASN A 120 15.58 14.40 -22.13
N GLN A 121 16.70 13.84 -21.65
CA GLN A 121 18.03 14.24 -22.12
C GLN A 121 18.33 13.47 -23.41
N PRO A 122 18.50 14.16 -24.57
CA PRO A 122 19.02 13.51 -25.75
C PRO A 122 20.47 13.05 -25.47
N ALA A 123 20.79 11.86 -25.96
CA ALA A 123 22.13 11.28 -25.92
C ALA A 123 23.15 12.14 -26.66
#